data_AF-A0A0U3STD4-F1
#
_entry.id   AF-A0A0U3STD4-F1
#
_cell.length_a   1.000
_cell.length_b   1.000
_cell.length_c   1.000
_cell.angle_alpha   90.00
_cell.angle_beta   90.00
_cell.angle_gamma   90.00
#
_symmetry.space_group_name_H-M   'P 1'
#
loop_
_entity.id
_entity.type
_entity.pdbx_description
1 polymer ?
#
loop_
_entity_poly.entity_id
_entity_poly.type
_entity_poly.pdbx_seq_one_letter_code
_entity_poly.pdbx_strand_id
1 'polypeptide(L)'
;MYSLGLRKDLWKGKGDLTLNADNPFSSYVKLTNDFDTGQSVSTNTTYVYNRGVRAAFSYRFGKLENKPSRPKRSIRNDDQKAGDSGNGQGGN
;
A
#
# COMPACT_ATOMS: atom_id res chain seq x y z
N MET A 1 27.36 -9.66 5.07
CA MET A 1 25.96 -9.94 5.45
C MET A 1 25.27 -10.44 4.19
N TYR A 2 24.73 -11.65 4.19
CA TYR A 2 24.15 -12.27 2.98
C TYR A 2 22.65 -12.42 3.17
N SER A 3 21.86 -11.94 2.21
CA SER A 3 20.41 -12.12 2.21
C SER A 3 19.97 -12.80 0.91
N LEU A 4 18.97 -13.67 1.02
CA LEU A 4 18.34 -14.34 -0.11
C LEU A 4 16.85 -14.01 -0.08
N GLY A 5 16.34 -13.50 -1.19
CA GLY A 5 14.93 -13.15 -1.36
C GLY A 5 14.32 -13.88 -2.54
N LEU A 6 13.15 -14.48 -2.33
CA LEU A 6 12.31 -15.08 -3.36
C LEU A 6 11.01 -14.28 -3.44
N ARG A 7 10.66 -13.83 -4.64
CA ARG A 7 9.37 -13.20 -4.93
C ARG A 7 8.61 -14.03 -5.96
N LYS A 8 7.34 -14.28 -5.69
CA LYS A 8 6.41 -14.94 -6.60
C LYS A 8 5.27 -13.99 -6.91
N ASP A 9 5.15 -13.61 -8.17
CA ASP A 9 4.00 -12.86 -8.65
C ASP A 9 2.82 -13.83 -8.87
N LEU A 10 1.65 -13.44 -8.37
CA LEU A 10 0.41 -14.21 -8.39
C LEU A 10 -0.66 -13.43 -9.17
N TRP A 11 -1.61 -14.16 -9.76
CA TRP A 11 -2.80 -13.59 -10.41
C TRP A 11 -2.50 -12.50 -11.45
N LYS A 12 -1.47 -12.68 -12.29
CA LYS A 12 -1.01 -11.69 -13.28
C LYS A 12 -0.65 -10.34 -12.64
N GLY A 13 0.04 -10.38 -11.50
CA GLY A 13 0.43 -9.18 -10.76
C GLY A 13 -0.72 -8.53 -9.99
N LYS A 14 -1.73 -9.30 -9.57
CA LYS A 14 -2.72 -8.82 -8.58
C LYS A 14 -2.33 -9.19 -7.16
N GLY A 15 -1.39 -10.10 -6.99
CA GLY A 15 -0.80 -10.37 -5.68
C GLY A 15 0.66 -10.74 -5.80
N ASP A 16 1.36 -10.57 -4.69
CA ASP A 16 2.80 -10.76 -4.60
C ASP A 16 3.09 -11.46 -3.28
N LEU A 17 3.78 -12.59 -3.33
CA LEU A 17 4.28 -13.29 -2.15
C LEU A 17 5.80 -13.17 -2.14
N THR A 18 6.35 -12.64 -1.04
CA THR A 18 7.79 -12.46 -0.87
C THR A 18 8.27 -13.21 0.36
N LEU A 19 9.33 -14.00 0.21
CA LEU A 19 10.03 -14.67 1.29
C LEU A 19 11.48 -14.19 1.28
N ASN A 20 11.98 -13.70 2.41
CA ASN A 20 13.37 -13.28 2.56
C ASN A 20 14.00 -14.02 3.74
N ALA A 21 15.25 -14.42 3.56
CA ALA A 21 16.08 -14.98 4.62
C ALA A 21 17.35 -14.13 4.75
N ASP A 22 17.57 -13.60 5.93
CA ASP A 22 18.74 -12.82 6.31
C ASP A 22 19.74 -13.73 7.04
N ASN A 23 20.96 -13.79 6.53
CA ASN A 23 22.05 -14.66 6.98
C ASN A 23 21.63 -16.13 7.16
N PRO A 24 21.03 -16.79 6.13
CA PRO A 24 20.56 -18.17 6.26
C PRO A 24 21.68 -19.17 6.60
N PHE A 25 22.91 -18.92 6.14
CA PHE A 25 24.06 -19.81 6.31
C PHE A 25 25.08 -19.34 7.36
N SER A 26 24.98 -18.09 7.85
CA SER A 26 25.91 -17.56 8.85
C SER A 26 25.24 -17.57 10.23
N SER A 27 25.87 -18.23 11.20
CA SER A 27 25.30 -18.40 12.55
C SER A 27 25.38 -17.13 13.39
N TYR A 28 26.48 -16.38 13.26
CA TYR A 28 26.74 -15.13 14.00
C TYR A 28 27.86 -14.36 13.31
N VAL A 29 27.89 -13.05 13.52
CA VAL A 29 29.07 -12.22 13.23
C VAL A 29 29.84 -12.05 14.54
N LYS A 30 31.10 -12.50 14.57
CA LYS A 30 32.01 -12.29 15.70
C LYS A 30 32.66 -10.92 15.57
N LEU A 31 32.41 -10.04 16.54
CA LEU A 31 33.07 -8.75 16.65
C LEU A 31 34.04 -8.80 17.83
N THR A 32 35.33 -8.87 17.54
CA THR A 32 36.39 -8.76 18.56
C THR A 32 36.85 -7.30 18.62
N ASN A 33 36.82 -6.71 19.81
CA ASN A 33 37.43 -5.42 20.08
C ASN A 33 38.56 -5.63 21.08
N ASP A 34 39.78 -5.27 20.68
CA ASP A 34 40.95 -5.28 21.53
C ASP A 34 41.27 -3.84 21.96
N PHE A 35 41.28 -3.63 23.27
CA PHE A 35 41.68 -2.37 23.90
C PHE A 35 43.01 -2.59 24.60
N ASP A 36 44.06 -2.00 24.06
CA ASP A 36 45.40 -1.95 24.67
C ASP A 36 45.72 -0.50 25.02
N THR A 37 45.88 -0.22 26.31
CA THR A 37 46.25 1.10 26.83
C THR A 37 47.67 1.12 27.41
N GLY A 38 48.48 0.08 27.18
CA GLY A 38 49.85 -0.04 27.69
C GLY A 38 49.98 -0.34 29.19
N GLN A 39 48.89 -0.19 29.96
CA GLN A 39 48.78 -0.56 31.39
C GLN A 39 47.79 -1.73 31.59
N SER A 40 46.85 -1.90 30.65
CA SER A 40 45.79 -2.89 30.72
C SER A 40 45.45 -3.39 29.31
N VAL A 41 45.27 -4.71 29.17
CA VAL A 41 44.76 -5.34 27.96
C VAL A 41 43.35 -5.84 28.23
N SER A 42 42.39 -5.41 27.43
CA SER A 42 41.00 -5.83 27.52
C SER A 42 40.52 -6.30 26.15
N THR A 43 40.16 -7.57 26.05
CA THR A 43 39.57 -8.15 24.84
C THR A 43 38.09 -8.37 25.09
N ASN A 44 37.24 -7.70 24.31
CA ASN A 44 35.80 -7.91 24.32
C ASN A 44 35.37 -8.63 23.05
N THR A 45 34.64 -9.74 23.20
CA THR A 45 34.08 -10.49 22.08
C THR A 45 32.56 -10.43 22.13
N THR A 46 31.97 -9.77 21.14
CA THR A 46 30.51 -9.69 20.97
C THR A 46 30.06 -10.60 19.83
N TYR A 47 29.03 -11.40 20.09
CA TYR A 47 28.40 -12.25 19.09
C TYR A 47 27.08 -11.61 18.65
N VAL A 48 27.00 -11.21 17.38
CA VAL A 48 25.80 -10.59 16.81
C VAL A 48 25.01 -11.64 16.04
N TYR A 49 23.80 -11.94 16.52
CA TYR A 49 22.87 -12.91 15.93
C TYR A 49 21.85 -12.19 15.06
N ASN A 50 22.18 -11.97 13.79
CA ASN A 50 21.35 -11.25 12.81
C ASN A 50 20.68 -12.21 11.81
N ARG A 51 20.21 -13.36 12.29
CA ARG A 51 19.47 -14.34 11.48
C ARG A 51 17.98 -14.02 11.53
N GLY A 52 17.34 -13.97 10.37
CA GLY A 52 15.92 -13.66 10.29
C GLY A 52 15.27 -14.26 9.06
N VAL A 53 13.98 -14.58 9.17
CA VAL A 53 13.14 -14.91 8.02
C VAL A 53 11.96 -13.96 8.01
N ARG A 54 11.65 -13.40 6.85
CA ARG A 54 10.55 -12.45 6.65
C ARG A 54 9.66 -12.93 5.51
N ALA A 55 8.38 -13.12 5.80
CA ALA A 55 7.35 -13.36 4.79
C ALA A 55 6.46 -12.12 4.66
N ALA A 56 6.13 -11.75 3.43
CA ALA A 56 5.22 -10.65 3.13
C ALA A 56 4.26 -11.07 2.03
N PHE A 57 2.97 -10.78 2.22
CA PHE A 57 1.92 -11.00 1.23
C PHE A 57 1.26 -9.67 0.90
N SER A 58 1.07 -9.41 -0.39
CA SER A 58 0.38 -8.21 -0.88
C SER A 58 -0.68 -8.62 -1.88
N TYR A 59 -1.87 -8.03 -1.76
CA TYR A 59 -2.98 -8.26 -2.68
C TYR A 59 -3.62 -6.93 -3.07
N ARG A 60 -3.69 -6.70 -4.39
CA ARG A 60 -4.21 -5.49 -5.00
C ARG A 60 -5.64 -5.76 -5.48
N PHE A 61 -6.62 -5.17 -4.80
CA PHE A 61 -8.03 -5.27 -5.17
C PHE A 61 -8.57 -3.95 -5.70
N GLY A 62 -9.38 -4.03 -6.76
CA GLY A 62 -10.20 -2.92 -7.27
C GLY A 62 -9.44 -1.80 -7.99
N LYS A 63 -9.94 -1.38 -9.15
CA LYS A 63 -9.76 0.02 -9.57
C LYS A 63 -10.79 0.80 -8.75
N LEU A 64 -10.36 1.80 -7.98
CA LEU A 64 -11.28 2.84 -7.52
C LEU A 64 -11.75 3.57 -8.78
N GLU A 65 -12.79 3.06 -9.42
CA GLU A 65 -13.55 3.84 -10.39
C GLU A 65 -14.27 4.92 -9.60
N ASN A 66 -13.58 6.04 -9.35
CA ASN A 66 -14.19 7.33 -9.04
C ASN A 66 -14.94 7.80 -10.29
N LYS A 67 -15.90 7.01 -10.79
CA LYS A 67 -16.86 7.48 -11.76
C LYS A 67 -17.78 8.42 -10.97
N PRO A 68 -17.91 9.70 -11.35
CA PRO A 68 -18.95 10.53 -10.78
C PRO A 68 -20.27 9.77 -10.94
N SER A 69 -20.97 9.53 -9.83
CA SER A 69 -22.31 8.94 -9.86
C SER A 69 -23.09 9.72 -10.90
N ARG A 70 -23.51 9.07 -12.00
CA ARG A 70 -24.31 9.72 -13.03
C ARG A 70 -25.44 10.45 -12.30
N PRO A 71 -25.63 11.77 -12.52
CA PRO A 71 -26.68 12.50 -11.82
C PRO A 71 -28.00 11.77 -12.07
N LYS A 72 -28.62 11.26 -10.99
CA LYS A 72 -29.90 10.56 -11.07
C LYS A 72 -30.92 11.57 -11.55
N ARG A 73 -31.33 11.42 -12.82
CA ARG A 73 -32.47 12.08 -13.49
C ARG A 73 -32.48 13.61 -13.35
N SER A 74 -32.12 14.31 -14.43
CA SER A 74 -32.57 15.70 -14.60
C SER A 74 -34.11 15.71 -14.56
N ILE A 75 -34.69 16.44 -13.61
CA ILE A 75 -36.14 16.71 -13.61
C ILE A 75 -36.44 17.43 -14.93
N ARG A 76 -37.25 16.81 -15.78
CA ARG A 76 -37.77 17.40 -17.01
C ARG A 76 -39.23 17.75 -16.73
N ASN A 77 -39.51 19.03 -16.48
CA ASN A 77 -40.89 19.51 -16.44
C ASN A 77 -41.37 19.67 -17.89
N ASP A 78 -42.29 18.79 -18.27
CA ASP A 78 -42.98 18.78 -19.57
C ASP A 78 -44.40 19.36 -19.46
N ASP A 79 -44.75 19.93 -18.30
CA ASP A 79 -46.11 20.31 -17.92
C ASP A 79 -46.31 21.83 -17.80
N GLN A 80 -45.50 22.64 -18.50
CA GLN A 80 -45.77 24.08 -18.57
C GLN A 80 -47.10 24.30 -19.30
N LYS A 81 -48.18 24.48 -18.52
CA LYS A 81 -49.50 24.88 -18.99
C LYS A 81 -49.40 26.16 -19.82
N ALA A 82 -49.36 26.01 -21.14
CA ALA A 82 -49.76 27.04 -22.09
C ALA A 82 -51.28 27.03 -22.16
N GLY A 83 -51.94 27.86 -21.35
CA GLY A 83 -53.39 27.97 -21.39
C GLY A 83 -53.97 28.45 -20.08
N ASP A 84 -53.80 29.73 -19.79
CA ASP A 84 -54.78 30.44 -18.97
C ASP A 84 -55.70 31.19 -19.93
N SER A 85 -56.86 30.59 -20.19
CA SER A 85 -58.01 31.28 -20.76
C SER A 85 -58.59 32.18 -19.67
N GLY A 86 -58.08 33.40 -19.57
CA GLY A 86 -58.52 34.43 -18.61
C GLY A 86 -59.13 35.64 -19.31
N ASN A 87 -60.41 35.52 -19.66
CA ASN A 87 -61.43 36.55 -19.91
C ASN A 87 -61.03 38.03 -19.64
N GLY A 88 -61.03 38.86 -20.69
CA GLY A 88 -60.83 40.32 -20.59
C GLY A 88 -61.57 41.06 -21.72
N GLN A 89 -62.85 41.31 -21.48
CA GLN A 89 -63.79 42.01 -22.34
C GLN A 89 -63.55 43.54 -22.35
N GLY A 90 -63.65 44.16 -23.52
CA GLY A 90 -63.71 45.61 -23.72
C GLY A 90 -63.16 45.94 -25.11
N GLY A 91 -63.93 46.37 -26.12
CA GLY A 91 -65.04 47.32 -26.11
C GLY A 91 -64.59 48.49 -27.00
N ASN A 92 -65.44 48.90 -27.94
CA ASN A 92 -65.21 49.93 -28.98
C ASN A 92 -64.39 51.16 -28.54
#